data_AF-A0A2E8DDQ9-F1
#
_entry.id   AF-A0A2E8DDQ9-F1
#
_cell.length_a   1.000
_cell.length_b   1.000
_cell.length_c   1.000
_cell.angle_alpha   90.00
_cell.angle_beta   90.00
_cell.angle_gamma   90.00
#
_symmetry.space_group_name_H-M   'P 1'
#
loop_
_entity.id
_entity.type
_entity.pdbx_description
1 polymer ?
#
loop_
_entity_poly.entity_id
_entity_poly.type
_entity_poly.pdbx_seq_one_letter_code
_entity_poly.pdbx_strand_id
1 'polypeptide(L)'
;MKRTQIAIVPILLLLTVIGCSDSPDMRDQRLAEFAEQAVKEQARQNDRMADQSQAVVEESHQLAETAKELVEHDAEARRELIAAQQELTSQLNDQQATVDAGRGQLEQDRREIAEQRHRDPIVATAIQNTGLVIACLLPLIVAVYVIRQMQSQEPDHAAVAEMLVLEVTSDEPRLLPGPVLAQKTLGHTVTEDDHRALIADATANDNTPPF
;
A
#
# COMPACT_ATOMS: atom_id res chain seq x y z
N MET A 1 -39.93 -105.04 -60.60
CA MET A 1 -39.40 -103.98 -59.70
C MET A 1 -38.78 -104.52 -58.40
N LYS A 2 -38.27 -105.77 -58.35
CA LYS A 2 -37.70 -106.38 -57.12
C LYS A 2 -36.16 -106.35 -57.02
N ARG A 3 -35.44 -105.99 -58.08
CA ARG A 3 -33.96 -106.07 -58.13
C ARG A 3 -33.24 -104.84 -57.55
N THR A 4 -33.84 -103.66 -57.57
CA THR A 4 -33.24 -102.43 -57.03
C THR A 4 -33.40 -102.27 -55.52
N GLN A 5 -34.43 -102.86 -54.91
CA GLN A 5 -34.59 -102.84 -53.44
C GLN A 5 -33.65 -103.81 -52.70
N ILE A 6 -33.21 -104.89 -53.35
CA ILE A 6 -32.28 -105.86 -52.73
C ILE A 6 -30.85 -105.29 -52.63
N ALA A 7 -30.48 -104.28 -53.43
CA ALA A 7 -29.15 -103.68 -53.43
C ALA A 7 -28.98 -102.52 -52.42
N ILE A 8 -30.06 -101.81 -52.07
CA ILE A 8 -29.98 -100.63 -51.18
C ILE A 8 -29.99 -101.04 -49.70
N VAL A 9 -30.72 -102.11 -49.35
CA VAL A 9 -30.78 -102.64 -47.97
C VAL A 9 -29.41 -103.08 -47.43
N PRO A 10 -28.55 -103.82 -48.14
CA PRO A 10 -27.24 -104.20 -47.61
C PRO A 10 -26.30 -103.00 -47.49
N ILE A 11 -26.42 -101.98 -48.35
CA ILE A 11 -25.53 -100.80 -48.33
C ILE A 11 -25.88 -99.88 -47.16
N LEU A 12 -27.17 -99.66 -46.87
CA LEU A 12 -27.60 -98.89 -45.70
C LEU A 12 -27.30 -99.63 -44.38
N LEU A 13 -27.38 -100.96 -44.39
CA LEU A 13 -26.96 -101.81 -43.26
C LEU A 13 -25.43 -101.78 -43.07
N LEU A 14 -24.64 -101.74 -44.15
CA LEU A 14 -23.18 -101.61 -44.05
C LEU A 14 -22.73 -100.25 -43.50
N LEU A 15 -23.45 -99.17 -43.82
CA LEU A 15 -23.11 -97.82 -43.34
C LEU A 15 -23.38 -97.60 -41.84
N THR A 16 -24.31 -98.34 -41.24
CA THR A 16 -24.56 -98.29 -39.78
C THR A 16 -23.55 -99.11 -38.98
N VAL A 17 -22.95 -100.15 -39.58
CA VAL A 17 -21.92 -100.99 -38.94
C VAL A 17 -20.54 -100.34 -38.97
N ILE A 18 -20.24 -99.46 -39.92
CA ILE A 18 -18.93 -98.77 -40.01
C ILE A 18 -18.80 -97.63 -38.98
N GLY A 19 -19.91 -97.14 -38.39
CA GLY A 19 -19.90 -96.09 -37.36
C GLY A 19 -19.91 -96.58 -35.92
N CYS A 20 -20.13 -97.88 -35.69
CA CYS A 20 -20.11 -98.52 -34.37
C CYS A 20 -19.18 -99.75 -34.43
N SER A 21 -17.89 -99.53 -34.69
CA SER A 21 -16.91 -100.55 -34.33
C SER A 21 -16.69 -100.48 -32.82
N ASP A 22 -17.44 -101.32 -32.11
CA ASP A 22 -17.06 -101.89 -30.82
C ASP A 22 -15.64 -102.47 -30.96
N SER A 23 -14.66 -101.66 -30.60
CA SER A 23 -13.37 -102.14 -30.10
C SER A 23 -13.26 -101.60 -28.68
N PRO A 24 -13.90 -102.28 -27.69
CA PRO A 24 -14.20 -101.64 -26.41
C PRO A 24 -12.99 -101.51 -25.49
N ASP A 25 -11.96 -102.36 -25.57
CA ASP A 25 -10.99 -102.37 -24.47
C ASP A 25 -9.77 -101.47 -24.71
N MET A 26 -9.22 -101.42 -25.92
CA MET A 26 -7.89 -100.80 -26.10
C MET A 26 -7.88 -99.26 -26.01
N ARG A 27 -9.01 -98.61 -26.30
CA ARG A 27 -9.13 -97.13 -26.30
C ARG A 27 -9.42 -96.60 -24.90
N ASP A 28 -10.30 -97.27 -24.18
CA ASP A 28 -10.69 -96.92 -22.82
C ASP A 28 -9.55 -97.25 -21.84
N GLN A 29 -8.82 -98.34 -22.06
CA GLN A 29 -7.60 -98.64 -21.29
C GLN A 29 -6.54 -97.54 -21.44
N ARG A 30 -6.31 -97.05 -22.67
CA ARG A 30 -5.36 -95.97 -22.93
C ARG A 30 -5.81 -94.66 -22.31
N LEU A 31 -7.11 -94.34 -22.38
CA LEU A 31 -7.67 -93.15 -21.75
C LEU A 31 -7.54 -93.21 -20.23
N ALA A 32 -7.77 -94.38 -19.62
CA ALA A 32 -7.58 -94.60 -18.20
C ALA A 32 -6.11 -94.43 -17.80
N GLU A 33 -5.16 -94.99 -18.56
CA GLU A 33 -3.72 -94.80 -18.34
C GLU A 33 -3.30 -93.33 -18.49
N PHE A 34 -3.78 -92.63 -19.53
CA PHE A 34 -3.51 -91.21 -19.70
C PHE A 34 -4.11 -90.37 -18.58
N ALA A 35 -5.32 -90.70 -18.11
CA ALA A 35 -5.95 -90.02 -16.99
C ALA A 35 -5.19 -90.26 -15.68
N GLU A 36 -4.77 -91.49 -15.41
CA GLU A 36 -3.95 -91.82 -14.23
C GLU A 36 -2.61 -91.07 -14.27
N GLN A 37 -1.95 -91.08 -15.43
CA GLN A 37 -0.67 -90.40 -15.60
C GLN A 37 -0.80 -88.88 -15.51
N ALA A 38 -1.86 -88.29 -16.06
CA ALA A 38 -2.16 -86.87 -15.93
C ALA A 38 -2.47 -86.47 -14.48
N VAL A 39 -3.28 -87.25 -13.76
CA VAL A 39 -3.58 -87.01 -12.34
C VAL A 39 -2.31 -87.08 -11.49
N LYS A 40 -1.43 -88.05 -11.77
CA LYS A 40 -0.17 -88.22 -11.04
C LYS A 40 0.80 -87.07 -11.27
N GLU A 41 0.87 -86.56 -12.49
CA GLU A 41 1.71 -85.42 -12.83
C GLU A 41 1.13 -84.12 -12.26
N GLN A 42 -0.20 -83.97 -12.25
CA GLN A 42 -0.88 -82.82 -11.65
C GLN A 42 -0.78 -82.82 -10.13
N ALA A 43 -0.83 -83.98 -9.47
CA ALA A 43 -0.58 -84.10 -8.04
C ALA A 43 0.84 -83.62 -7.69
N ARG A 44 1.85 -84.06 -8.45
CA ARG A 44 3.24 -83.58 -8.29
C ARG A 44 3.39 -82.08 -8.54
N GLN A 45 2.65 -81.54 -9.50
CA GLN A 45 2.67 -80.11 -9.80
C GLN A 45 2.02 -79.30 -8.68
N ASN A 46 0.92 -79.82 -8.12
CA ASN A 46 0.23 -79.22 -6.99
C ASN A 46 1.10 -79.20 -5.72
N ASP A 47 1.83 -80.29 -5.44
CA ASP A 47 2.79 -80.32 -4.32
C ASP A 47 3.86 -79.24 -4.46
N ARG A 48 4.47 -79.10 -5.65
CA ARG A 48 5.47 -78.06 -5.89
C ARG A 48 4.88 -76.64 -5.82
N MET A 49 3.65 -76.46 -6.28
CA MET A 49 2.95 -75.18 -6.17
C MET A 49 2.62 -74.84 -4.71
N ALA A 50 2.27 -75.83 -3.89
CA ALA A 50 2.03 -75.63 -2.46
C ALA A 50 3.31 -75.20 -1.73
N ASP A 51 4.42 -75.88 -1.99
CA ASP A 51 5.74 -75.55 -1.42
C ASP A 51 6.17 -74.12 -1.81
N GLN A 52 6.01 -73.76 -3.09
CA GLN A 52 6.34 -72.41 -3.58
C GLN A 52 5.40 -71.34 -3.01
N SER A 53 4.11 -71.63 -2.92
CA SER A 53 3.13 -70.68 -2.38
C SER A 53 3.43 -70.37 -0.92
N GLN A 54 3.84 -71.36 -0.13
CA GLN A 54 4.16 -71.14 1.27
C GLN A 54 5.39 -70.24 1.44
N ALA A 55 6.43 -70.42 0.60
CA ALA A 55 7.60 -69.55 0.63
C ALA A 55 7.27 -68.09 0.24
N VAL A 56 6.42 -67.90 -0.78
CA VAL A 56 6.00 -66.57 -1.25
C VAL A 56 5.11 -65.86 -0.22
N VAL A 57 4.26 -66.61 0.51
CA VAL A 57 3.41 -66.04 1.57
C VAL A 57 4.25 -65.51 2.72
N GLU A 58 5.27 -66.26 3.15
CA GLU A 58 6.19 -65.83 4.22
C GLU A 58 6.93 -64.54 3.83
N GLU A 59 7.49 -64.50 2.62
CA GLU A 59 8.21 -63.33 2.11
C GLU A 59 7.27 -62.13 1.95
N SER A 60 6.06 -62.35 1.42
CA SER A 60 5.05 -61.29 1.28
C SER A 60 4.61 -60.73 2.64
N HIS A 61 4.51 -61.58 3.66
CA HIS A 61 4.17 -61.13 5.00
C HIS A 61 5.28 -60.25 5.58
N GLN A 62 6.55 -60.66 5.45
CA GLN A 62 7.68 -59.87 5.92
C GLN A 62 7.82 -58.53 5.16
N LEU A 63 7.59 -58.53 3.86
CA LEU A 63 7.56 -57.30 3.04
C LEU A 63 6.42 -56.38 3.48
N ALA A 64 5.24 -56.92 3.76
CA ALA A 64 4.10 -56.14 4.22
C ALA A 64 4.35 -55.50 5.60
N GLU A 65 4.94 -56.22 6.54
CA GLU A 65 5.33 -55.67 7.85
C GLU A 65 6.39 -54.57 7.71
N THR A 66 7.41 -54.80 6.88
CA THR A 66 8.45 -53.79 6.61
C THR A 66 7.86 -52.53 5.94
N ALA A 67 6.95 -52.71 4.99
CA ALA A 67 6.26 -51.61 4.33
C ALA A 67 5.38 -50.83 5.31
N LYS A 68 4.72 -51.51 6.25
CA LYS A 68 3.92 -50.88 7.30
C LYS A 68 4.79 -50.03 8.23
N GLU A 69 5.91 -50.55 8.70
CA GLU A 69 6.86 -49.81 9.54
C GLU A 69 7.39 -48.56 8.82
N LEU A 70 7.74 -48.68 7.53
CA LEU A 70 8.18 -47.55 6.72
C LEU A 70 7.08 -46.48 6.58
N VAL A 71 5.82 -46.88 6.38
CA VAL A 71 4.69 -45.95 6.29
C VAL A 71 4.41 -45.27 7.62
N GLU A 72 4.54 -45.99 8.74
CA GLU A 72 4.42 -45.40 10.08
C GLU A 72 5.50 -44.34 10.31
N HIS A 73 6.75 -44.63 9.95
CA HIS A 73 7.84 -43.65 10.02
C HIS A 73 7.67 -42.47 9.06
N ASP A 74 7.22 -42.68 7.82
CA ASP A 74 6.93 -41.58 6.88
C ASP A 74 5.78 -40.69 7.41
N ALA A 75 4.74 -41.30 7.98
CA ALA A 75 3.63 -40.57 8.58
C ALA A 75 4.08 -39.74 9.80
N GLU A 76 4.97 -40.29 10.63
CA GLU A 76 5.57 -39.58 11.76
C GLU A 76 6.45 -38.42 11.29
N ALA A 77 7.36 -38.66 10.35
CA ALA A 77 8.22 -37.63 9.78
C ALA A 77 7.40 -36.47 9.15
N ARG A 78 6.30 -36.78 8.46
CA ARG A 78 5.40 -35.75 7.93
C ARG A 78 4.73 -34.94 9.02
N ARG A 79 4.33 -35.56 10.14
CA ARG A 79 3.75 -34.84 11.28
C ARG A 79 4.76 -33.91 11.92
N GLU A 80 6.00 -34.37 12.10
CA GLU A 80 7.09 -33.54 12.63
C GLU A 80 7.40 -32.35 11.71
N LEU A 81 7.47 -32.56 10.40
CA LEU A 81 7.68 -31.49 9.44
C LEU A 81 6.55 -30.46 9.46
N ILE A 82 5.29 -30.91 9.53
CA ILE A 82 4.13 -30.00 9.63
C ILE A 82 4.18 -29.22 10.94
N ALA A 83 4.51 -29.87 12.07
CA ALA A 83 4.63 -29.21 13.36
C ALA A 83 5.75 -28.14 13.35
N ALA A 84 6.92 -28.48 12.78
CA ALA A 84 8.02 -27.53 12.64
C ALA A 84 7.66 -26.35 11.73
N GLN A 85 6.94 -26.58 10.62
CA GLN A 85 6.45 -25.52 9.75
C GLN A 85 5.44 -24.60 10.44
N GLN A 86 4.52 -25.17 11.22
CA GLN A 86 3.54 -24.41 12.00
C GLN A 86 4.25 -23.54 13.04
N GLU A 87 5.22 -24.09 13.75
CA GLU A 87 6.02 -23.36 14.73
C GLU A 87 6.76 -22.18 14.08
N LEU A 88 7.49 -22.42 12.99
CA LEU A 88 8.18 -21.34 12.26
C LEU A 88 7.22 -20.27 11.75
N THR A 89 6.05 -20.67 11.23
CA THR A 89 5.03 -19.73 10.74
C THR A 89 4.49 -18.89 11.89
N SER A 90 4.26 -19.49 13.07
CA SER A 90 3.80 -18.77 14.26
C SER A 90 4.83 -17.74 14.73
N GLN A 91 6.11 -18.12 14.79
CA GLN A 91 7.19 -17.21 15.17
C GLN A 91 7.34 -16.04 14.19
N LEU A 92 7.22 -16.29 12.88
CA LEU A 92 7.25 -15.22 11.89
C LEU A 92 6.06 -14.27 12.03
N ASN A 93 4.86 -14.79 12.26
CA ASN A 93 3.68 -13.97 12.48
C ASN A 93 3.83 -13.08 13.72
N ASP A 94 4.36 -13.62 14.83
CA ASP A 94 4.60 -12.85 16.05
C ASP A 94 5.67 -11.76 15.87
N GLN A 95 6.76 -12.09 15.17
CA GLN A 95 7.78 -11.10 14.81
C GLN A 95 7.20 -10.01 13.92
N GLN A 96 6.40 -10.38 12.94
CA GLN A 96 5.79 -9.43 12.02
C GLN A 96 4.79 -8.52 12.73
N ALA A 97 3.97 -9.05 13.64
CA ALA A 97 3.08 -8.25 14.49
C ALA A 97 3.85 -7.24 15.35
N THR A 98 5.00 -7.65 15.90
CA THR A 98 5.87 -6.75 16.68
C THR A 98 6.45 -5.64 15.81
N VAL A 99 6.92 -5.97 14.61
CA VAL A 99 7.45 -5.00 13.65
C VAL A 99 6.36 -4.02 13.19
N ASP A 100 5.16 -4.50 12.90
CA ASP A 100 4.05 -3.67 12.45
C ASP A 100 3.55 -2.75 13.57
N ALA A 101 3.51 -3.23 14.82
CA ALA A 101 3.25 -2.38 15.98
C ALA A 101 4.32 -1.28 16.13
N GLY A 102 5.59 -1.64 16.00
CA GLY A 102 6.70 -0.68 16.04
C GLY A 102 6.63 0.36 14.92
N ARG A 103 6.29 -0.07 13.69
CA ARG A 103 6.05 0.85 12.56
C ARG A 103 4.89 1.79 12.83
N GLY A 104 3.79 1.28 13.39
CA GLY A 104 2.62 2.08 13.75
C GLY A 104 2.98 3.19 14.74
N GLN A 105 3.76 2.87 15.77
CA GLN A 105 4.26 3.84 16.75
C GLN A 105 5.14 4.89 16.09
N LEU A 106 6.12 4.48 15.28
CA LEU A 106 7.00 5.43 14.59
C LEU A 106 6.25 6.37 13.63
N GLU A 107 5.22 5.87 12.95
CA GLU A 107 4.40 6.69 12.07
C GLU A 107 3.52 7.66 12.85
N GLN A 108 3.03 7.25 14.01
CA GLN A 108 2.31 8.13 14.94
C GLN A 108 3.24 9.23 15.48
N ASP A 109 4.44 8.88 15.94
CA ASP A 109 5.44 9.83 16.43
C ASP A 109 5.83 10.83 15.34
N ARG A 110 6.01 10.37 14.09
CA ARG A 110 6.26 11.25 12.94
C ARG A 110 5.12 12.25 12.71
N ARG A 111 3.87 11.80 12.81
CA ARG A 111 2.69 12.67 12.67
C ARG A 111 2.65 13.70 13.80
N GLU A 112 2.91 13.28 15.03
CA GLU A 112 2.93 14.18 16.18
C GLU A 112 4.03 15.25 16.04
N ILE A 113 5.25 14.86 15.65
CA ILE A 113 6.35 15.81 15.41
C ILE A 113 6.00 16.79 14.29
N ALA A 114 5.38 16.31 13.21
CA ALA A 114 4.94 17.18 12.11
C ALA A 114 3.87 18.18 12.58
N GLU A 115 2.93 17.75 13.41
CA GLU A 115 1.91 18.62 14.01
C GLU A 115 2.53 19.66 14.95
N GLN A 116 3.45 19.25 15.84
CA GLN A 116 4.17 20.15 16.75
C GLN A 116 4.93 21.24 15.97
N ARG A 117 5.69 20.86 14.94
CA ARG A 117 6.40 21.81 14.07
C ARG A 117 5.50 22.76 13.31
N HIS A 118 4.23 22.41 13.08
CA HIS A 118 3.28 23.33 12.46
C HIS A 118 2.73 24.36 13.45
N ARG A 119 2.67 24.02 14.74
CA ARG A 119 2.17 24.92 15.80
C ARG A 119 3.23 25.88 16.35
N ASP A 120 4.48 25.43 16.45
CA ASP A 120 5.61 26.26 16.92
C ASP A 120 5.77 27.60 16.16
N PRO A 121 5.76 27.65 14.82
CA PRO A 121 5.90 28.91 14.09
C PRO A 121 4.69 29.82 14.26
N ILE A 122 3.48 29.25 14.43
CA ILE A 122 2.25 30.04 14.63
C ILE A 122 2.31 30.79 15.96
N VAL A 123 2.75 30.13 17.04
CA VAL A 123 2.88 30.76 18.36
C VAL A 123 3.97 31.83 18.36
N ALA A 124 5.12 31.54 17.75
CA ALA A 124 6.22 32.50 17.65
C ALA A 124 5.81 33.77 16.89
N THR A 125 5.16 33.63 15.72
CA THR A 125 4.68 34.77 14.93
C THR A 125 3.58 35.54 15.65
N ALA A 126 2.68 34.88 16.38
CA ALA A 126 1.63 35.55 17.13
C ALA A 126 2.19 36.44 18.26
N ILE A 127 3.20 35.96 18.99
CA ILE A 127 3.86 36.74 20.05
C ILE A 127 4.58 37.95 19.45
N GLN A 128 5.33 37.75 18.36
CA GLN A 128 6.06 38.83 17.69
C GLN A 128 5.12 39.93 17.15
N ASN A 129 4.05 39.54 16.48
CA ASN A 129 3.05 40.48 15.96
C ASN A 129 2.35 41.24 17.10
N THR A 130 2.03 40.55 18.21
CA THR A 130 1.44 41.20 19.39
C THR A 130 2.39 42.22 19.99
N GLY A 131 3.69 41.88 20.11
CA GLY A 131 4.71 42.82 20.59
C GLY A 131 4.85 44.05 19.71
N LEU A 132 4.79 43.89 18.38
CA LEU A 132 4.87 44.99 17.42
C LEU A 132 3.62 45.90 17.49
N VAL A 133 2.43 45.31 17.58
CA VAL A 133 1.18 46.06 17.77
C VAL A 133 1.24 46.89 19.06
N ILE A 134 1.68 46.28 20.18
CA ILE A 134 1.86 47.00 21.44
C ILE A 134 2.89 48.12 21.28
N ALA A 135 4.03 47.85 20.66
CA ALA A 135 5.07 48.84 20.43
C ALA A 135 4.61 50.03 19.57
N CYS A 136 3.71 49.81 18.59
CA CYS A 136 3.11 50.88 17.79
C CYS A 136 1.98 51.62 18.53
N LEU A 137 1.19 50.93 19.36
CA LEU A 137 0.11 51.55 20.12
C LEU A 137 0.64 52.39 21.29
N LEU A 138 1.75 51.99 21.91
CA LEU A 138 2.35 52.69 23.04
C LEU A 138 2.64 54.19 22.76
N PRO A 139 3.37 54.57 21.69
CA PRO A 139 3.59 55.99 21.37
C PRO A 139 2.29 56.72 21.02
N LEU A 140 1.32 56.05 20.42
CA LEU A 140 0.02 56.65 20.07
C LEU A 140 -0.82 56.93 21.33
N ILE A 141 -0.82 56.00 22.29
CA ILE A 141 -1.46 56.17 23.60
C ILE A 141 -0.79 57.32 24.36
N VAL A 142 0.55 57.40 24.35
CA VAL A 142 1.29 58.51 24.97
C VAL A 142 0.94 59.84 24.33
N ALA A 143 0.90 59.92 22.99
CA ALA A 143 0.51 61.14 22.28
C ALA A 143 -0.92 61.58 22.64
N VAL A 144 -1.87 60.65 22.63
CA VAL A 144 -3.26 60.93 23.03
C VAL A 144 -3.34 61.36 24.49
N TYR A 145 -2.56 60.72 25.38
CA TYR A 145 -2.51 61.07 26.80
C TYR A 145 -1.99 62.49 27.01
N VAL A 146 -0.89 62.87 26.36
CA VAL A 146 -0.32 64.22 26.43
C VAL A 146 -1.31 65.26 25.88
N ILE A 147 -1.93 65.00 24.72
CA ILE A 147 -2.93 65.91 24.13
C ILE A 147 -4.13 66.08 25.08
N ARG A 148 -4.66 64.98 25.65
CA ARG A 148 -5.76 65.05 26.62
C ARG A 148 -5.36 65.76 27.90
N GLN A 149 -4.14 65.55 28.38
CA GLN A 149 -3.61 66.23 29.56
C GLN A 149 -3.47 67.74 29.31
N MET A 150 -2.99 68.15 28.13
CA MET A 150 -2.94 69.57 27.74
C MET A 150 -4.34 70.18 27.57
N GLN A 151 -5.31 69.45 27.02
CA GLN A 151 -6.69 69.91 26.92
C GLN A 151 -7.40 69.99 28.28
N SER A 152 -7.03 69.13 29.23
CA SER A 152 -7.61 69.08 30.57
C SER A 152 -6.90 70.05 31.54
N GLN A 153 -5.65 70.42 31.26
CA GLN A 153 -4.95 71.53 31.89
C GLN A 153 -5.43 72.83 31.25
N GLU A 154 -6.61 73.26 31.69
CA GLU A 154 -7.05 74.66 31.68
C GLU A 154 -6.98 75.39 30.34
N PRO A 155 -8.08 75.34 29.58
CA PRO A 155 -8.26 76.29 28.53
C PRO A 155 -9.04 77.51 29.01
N ASP A 156 -8.35 78.64 29.04
CA ASP A 156 -8.97 79.92 28.73
C ASP A 156 -9.33 79.99 27.22
N HIS A 157 -9.83 78.88 26.64
CA HIS A 157 -10.25 78.81 25.24
C HIS A 157 -11.41 79.76 24.97
N ALA A 158 -12.17 80.15 26.01
CA ALA A 158 -13.14 81.22 25.92
C ALA A 158 -12.44 82.56 25.63
N ALA A 159 -11.45 82.99 26.43
CA ALA A 159 -10.76 84.26 26.18
C ALA A 159 -9.90 84.24 24.90
N VAL A 160 -9.28 83.11 24.55
CA VAL A 160 -8.47 82.99 23.33
C VAL A 160 -9.34 82.95 22.07
N ALA A 161 -10.51 82.30 22.11
CA ALA A 161 -11.48 82.35 21.02
C ALA A 161 -12.11 83.74 20.87
N GLU A 162 -12.45 84.39 21.99
CA GLU A 162 -12.91 85.78 22.00
C GLU A 162 -11.85 86.73 21.42
N MET A 163 -10.57 86.55 21.77
CA MET A 163 -9.47 87.38 21.26
C MET A 163 -9.17 87.15 19.77
N LEU A 164 -9.30 85.91 19.27
CA LEU A 164 -9.19 85.60 17.84
C LEU A 164 -10.39 86.12 17.04
N VAL A 165 -11.60 86.06 17.59
CA VAL A 165 -12.79 86.65 17.00
C VAL A 165 -12.63 88.17 16.93
N LEU A 166 -12.13 88.80 17.99
CA LEU A 166 -11.85 90.23 18.03
C LEU A 166 -10.81 90.66 17.00
N GLU A 167 -9.73 89.89 16.80
CA GLU A 167 -8.69 90.16 15.79
C GLU A 167 -9.22 90.00 14.36
N VAL A 168 -10.02 88.96 14.08
CA VAL A 168 -10.61 88.72 12.74
C VAL A 168 -11.68 89.76 12.36
N THR A 169 -12.36 90.35 13.35
CA THR A 169 -13.36 91.41 13.11
C THR A 169 -12.82 92.84 13.24
N SER A 170 -11.54 93.03 13.55
CA SER A 170 -10.91 94.35 13.66
C SER A 170 -10.38 94.83 12.31
N ASP A 171 -10.59 96.12 12.00
CA ASP A 171 -10.19 96.75 10.73
C ASP A 171 -8.66 96.89 10.56
N GLU A 172 -7.86 96.70 11.62
CA GLU A 172 -6.40 96.60 11.57
C GLU A 172 -5.91 95.35 12.34
N PRO A 173 -5.76 94.19 11.68
CA PRO A 173 -5.17 93.02 12.31
C PRO A 173 -3.68 93.29 12.56
N ARG A 174 -3.22 93.17 13.82
CA ARG A 174 -1.82 93.42 14.18
C ARG A 174 -0.97 92.15 14.15
N LEU A 175 -1.59 90.97 14.19
CA LEU A 175 -0.89 89.69 14.25
C LEU A 175 -0.85 88.93 12.92
N LEU A 176 -1.73 89.25 11.97
CA LEU A 176 -1.71 88.70 10.61
C LEU A 176 -1.42 89.81 9.60
N PRO A 177 -0.38 89.71 8.74
CA PRO A 177 -0.14 90.69 7.70
C PRO A 177 -1.30 90.64 6.70
N GLY A 178 -2.15 91.65 6.72
CA GLY A 178 -3.22 91.84 5.74
C GLY A 178 -2.65 91.98 4.32
N PRO A 179 -3.35 91.52 3.27
CA PRO A 179 -2.88 91.59 1.90
C PRO A 179 -2.81 93.06 1.47
N VAL A 180 -1.59 93.59 1.34
CA VAL A 180 -1.34 94.94 0.84
C VAL A 180 -1.68 94.99 -0.65
N LEU A 181 -2.95 95.23 -0.97
CA LEU A 181 -3.37 95.70 -2.29
C LEU A 181 -3.18 97.22 -2.34
N ALA A 182 -1.94 97.66 -2.60
CA ALA A 182 -1.62 99.06 -2.89
C ALA A 182 -0.82 99.17 -4.18
N GLN A 183 -1.58 98.94 -5.24
CA GLN A 183 -1.48 99.43 -6.61
C GLN A 183 -0.65 100.73 -6.81
N LYS A 184 0.36 100.61 -7.69
CA LYS A 184 0.73 101.57 -8.76
C LYS A 184 1.12 102.99 -8.34
N THR A 185 2.41 103.27 -8.38
CA THR A 185 2.90 104.56 -8.89
C THR A 185 4.17 104.35 -9.71
N LEU A 186 4.13 104.87 -10.95
CA LEU A 186 5.13 104.74 -11.99
C LEU A 186 6.41 105.53 -11.70
N GLY A 187 7.55 104.97 -12.11
CA GLY A 187 8.83 105.66 -12.31
C GLY A 187 9.97 104.64 -12.36
N HIS A 188 10.35 104.14 -13.54
CA HIS A 188 11.59 104.57 -14.23
C HIS A 188 12.84 104.18 -13.40
N THR A 189 13.65 103.16 -13.74
CA THR A 189 14.32 102.88 -15.03
C THR A 189 14.75 101.41 -15.16
N VAL A 190 14.76 101.00 -16.42
CA VAL A 190 15.42 99.84 -17.06
C VAL A 190 16.81 99.50 -16.50
N THR A 191 17.04 98.21 -16.21
CA THR A 191 18.06 97.36 -16.87
C THR A 191 17.76 95.88 -16.57
N GLU A 192 17.35 95.17 -17.62
CA GLU A 192 17.50 93.73 -17.78
C GLU A 192 18.97 93.33 -17.63
N ASP A 193 19.26 92.22 -16.96
CA ASP A 193 20.01 91.11 -17.58
C ASP A 193 20.15 89.91 -16.62
N ASP A 194 19.46 88.84 -17.02
CA ASP A 194 20.05 87.51 -17.26
C ASP A 194 20.48 86.61 -16.08
N HIS A 195 19.50 85.88 -15.51
CA HIS A 195 19.77 84.58 -14.88
C HIS A 195 18.74 83.52 -15.32
N ARG A 196 18.90 83.05 -16.56
CA ARG A 196 18.31 81.80 -17.06
C ARG A 196 19.40 80.89 -17.65
N ALA A 197 19.88 79.96 -16.84
CA ALA A 197 20.41 78.67 -17.30
C ALA A 197 20.05 77.65 -16.21
N LEU A 198 18.93 76.93 -16.34
CA LEU A 198 18.88 75.54 -16.87
C LEU A 198 19.96 74.68 -16.21
N ILE A 199 19.64 73.85 -15.21
CA ILE A 199 18.91 72.58 -15.39
C ILE A 199 19.36 71.88 -16.67
N ALA A 200 20.49 71.21 -16.59
CA ALA A 200 20.85 70.09 -17.45
C ALA A 200 21.99 69.32 -16.77
N ASP A 201 21.68 68.58 -15.70
CA ASP A 201 22.49 67.40 -15.38
C ASP A 201 21.67 66.17 -15.74
N ALA A 202 21.89 65.78 -16.99
CA ALA A 202 21.64 64.45 -17.47
C ALA A 202 22.84 63.61 -17.06
N THR A 203 22.63 62.53 -16.32
CA THR A 203 23.31 61.24 -16.51
C THR A 203 22.61 60.22 -15.62
N ALA A 204 21.83 59.35 -16.24
CA ALA A 204 22.29 58.04 -16.69
C ALA A 204 22.12 57.01 -15.55
N ASN A 205 20.89 56.51 -15.52
CA ASN A 205 20.56 55.11 -15.38
C ASN A 205 21.73 54.18 -15.78
N ASP A 206 22.26 53.39 -14.84
CA ASP A 206 22.71 52.04 -15.19
C ASP A 206 22.51 51.08 -14.01
N ASN A 207 21.74 50.03 -14.31
CA ASN A 207 21.44 48.89 -13.48
C ASN A 207 22.52 47.84 -13.74
N THR A 208 23.17 47.30 -12.70
CA THR A 208 23.54 45.87 -12.65
C THR A 208 24.11 45.47 -11.27
N PRO A 209 23.51 44.49 -10.57
CA PRO A 209 24.22 43.55 -9.69
C PRO A 209 24.66 42.32 -10.52
N PRO A 210 25.33 41.26 -9.98
CA PRO A 210 25.60 40.94 -8.58
C PRO A 210 27.04 40.42 -8.27
N PHE A 211 27.35 40.33 -6.97
CA PHE A 211 28.18 39.26 -6.40
C PHE A 211 27.43 38.67 -5.20
#